data_AF-A0A2S5LYC1-F1
#
_entry.id   AF-A0A2S5LYC1-F1
#
_cell.length_a   1.000
_cell.length_b   1.000
_cell.length_c   1.000
_cell.angle_alpha   90.00
_cell.angle_beta   90.00
_cell.angle_gamma   90.00
#
_symmetry.space_group_name_H-M   'P 1'
#
loop_
_entity.id
_entity.type
_entity.pdbx_description
1 polymer ?
#
loop_
_entity_poly.entity_id
_entity_poly.type
_entity_poly.pdbx_seq_one_letter_code
_entity_poly.pdbx_strand_id
1 'polypeptide(L)'
;MKQTQKGFTLIELMIVVAIIGILAAIAIPQYGNYISRSRAAGAAAEIASVRTGVALCYQETGTFTGCTAGAQGVPNLVTTKNILAGGTVVDGVITVSTGATTSNGTALTIVDTPSFTAGNATMTWLNSGTSCDATRGFKPGAGDCAP
;
A
#
# COMPACT_ATOMS: atom_id res chain seq x y z
N MET A 1 27.89 27.37 50.27
CA MET A 1 28.38 26.03 49.86
C MET A 1 28.29 25.94 48.36
N LYS A 2 29.42 25.82 47.65
CA LYS A 2 29.46 25.79 46.19
C LYS A 2 29.12 24.36 45.75
N GLN A 3 27.94 24.15 45.17
CA GLN A 3 27.54 22.86 44.61
C GLN A 3 28.48 22.52 43.45
N THR A 4 29.28 21.47 43.60
CA THR A 4 30.14 20.98 42.53
C THR A 4 29.26 20.36 41.46
N GLN A 5 29.12 21.02 40.29
CA GLN A 5 28.45 20.43 39.15
C GLN A 5 29.21 19.17 38.73
N LYS A 6 28.61 18.00 38.95
CA LYS A 6 29.09 16.74 38.40
C LYS A 6 28.73 16.74 36.91
N GLY A 7 29.72 16.93 36.05
CA GLY A 7 29.54 16.78 34.61
C GLY A 7 29.34 15.30 34.24
N PHE A 8 28.61 15.05 33.16
CA PHE A 8 28.49 13.74 32.54
C PHE A 8 29.86 13.29 32.03
N THR A 9 30.21 12.02 32.23
CA THR A 9 31.47 11.49 31.73
C THR A 9 31.37 11.17 30.23
N LEU A 10 32.48 11.30 29.51
CA LEU A 10 32.54 10.90 28.10
C LEU A 10 32.24 9.41 27.91
N ILE A 11 32.60 8.57 28.90
CA ILE A 11 32.31 7.13 28.86
C ILE A 11 30.82 6.85 28.97
N GLU A 12 30.08 7.58 29.82
CA GLU A 12 28.62 7.44 29.91
C GLU A 12 27.95 7.83 28.59
N LEU A 13 28.40 8.92 27.96
CA LEU A 13 27.86 9.34 26.67
C LEU A 13 28.15 8.31 25.56
N MET A 14 29.35 7.74 25.54
CA MET A 14 29.73 6.72 24.56
C MET A 14 28.91 5.43 24.69
N ILE A 15 28.62 4.98 25.92
CA ILE A 15 27.77 3.80 26.15
C ILE A 15 26.34 4.07 25.66
N VAL A 16 25.80 5.26 25.91
CA VAL A 16 24.45 5.63 25.45
C VAL A 16 24.37 5.62 23.92
N VAL A 17 25.36 6.20 23.23
CA VAL A 17 25.40 6.20 21.76
C VAL A 17 25.52 4.78 21.21
N ALA A 18 26.31 3.91 21.84
CA ALA A 18 26.43 2.51 21.44
C ALA A 18 25.09 1.76 21.55
N ILE A 19 24.37 1.93 22.66
CA ILE A 19 23.04 1.31 22.86
C ILE A 19 22.02 1.84 21.84
N ILE A 20 21.97 3.16 21.62
CA ILE A 20 21.07 3.78 20.63
C ILE A 20 21.41 3.25 19.22
N GLY A 21 22.69 3.08 18.89
CA GLY A 21 23.12 2.52 17.61
C GLY A 21 22.58 1.11 17.37
N ILE A 22 22.65 0.22 18.38
CA ILE A 22 22.11 -1.14 18.29
C ILE A 22 20.59 -1.11 18.11
N LEU A 23 19.87 -0.30 18.90
CA LEU A 23 18.42 -0.18 18.81
C LEU A 23 17.98 0.38 17.45
N ALA A 24 18.68 1.40 16.95
CA ALA A 24 18.38 2.03 15.66
C ALA A 24 18.56 1.05 14.49
N ALA A 25 19.58 0.20 14.52
CA ALA A 25 19.85 -0.78 13.47
C ALA A 25 18.67 -1.77 13.27
N ILE A 26 17.97 -2.12 14.35
CA ILE A 26 16.79 -3.02 14.30
C ILE A 26 15.50 -2.22 14.03
N ALA A 27 15.35 -1.06 14.68
CA ALA A 27 14.10 -0.29 14.63
C ALA A 27 13.84 0.36 13.26
N ILE A 28 14.89 0.91 12.60
CA ILE A 28 14.75 1.61 11.32
C ILE A 28 14.16 0.71 10.21
N PRO A 29 14.69 -0.49 9.92
CA PRO A 29 14.11 -1.35 8.88
C PRO A 29 12.68 -1.80 9.24
N GLN A 30 12.42 -2.08 10.52
CA GLN A 30 11.08 -2.47 10.97
C GLN A 30 10.05 -1.35 10.79
N TYR A 31 10.40 -0.11 11.14
CA TYR A 31 9.56 1.06 10.95
C TYR A 31 9.30 1.33 9.46
N GLY A 32 10.31 1.18 8.61
CA GLY A 32 10.15 1.29 7.16
C GLY A 32 9.16 0.26 6.60
N ASN A 33 9.23 -0.99 7.06
CA ASN A 33 8.27 -2.02 6.66
C ASN A 33 6.84 -1.69 7.13
N TYR A 34 6.69 -1.13 8.33
CA TYR A 34 5.38 -0.71 8.85
C TYR A 34 4.76 0.43 8.00
N ILE A 35 5.53 1.46 7.69
CA ILE A 35 5.07 2.57 6.85
C ILE A 35 4.70 2.07 5.46
N SER A 36 5.51 1.18 4.86
CA SER A 36 5.19 0.60 3.56
C SER A 36 3.85 -0.15 3.57
N ARG A 37 3.61 -1.01 4.57
CA ARG A 37 2.32 -1.71 4.68
C ARG A 37 1.14 -0.77 4.89
N SER A 38 1.33 0.29 5.69
CA SER A 38 0.31 1.31 5.90
C SER A 38 -0.02 2.06 4.60
N ARG A 39 0.98 2.37 3.77
CA ARG A 39 0.78 2.98 2.45
C ARG A 39 0.05 2.05 1.49
N ALA A 40 0.39 0.75 1.48
CA ALA A 40 -0.29 -0.24 0.65
C ALA A 40 -1.78 -0.35 1.04
N ALA A 41 -2.08 -0.45 2.34
CA ALA A 41 -3.45 -0.46 2.86
C ALA A 41 -4.21 0.84 2.54
N GLY A 42 -3.54 1.99 2.64
CA GLY A 42 -4.12 3.28 2.24
C GLY A 42 -4.45 3.33 0.75
N ALA A 43 -3.58 2.80 -0.10
CA ALA A 43 -3.83 2.71 -1.54
C ALA A 43 -5.03 1.80 -1.85
N ALA A 44 -5.12 0.64 -1.20
CA ALA A 44 -6.29 -0.26 -1.33
C ALA A 44 -7.61 0.39 -0.87
N ALA A 45 -7.56 1.22 0.17
CA ALA A 45 -8.73 1.98 0.61
C ALA A 45 -9.15 3.05 -0.41
N GLU A 46 -8.18 3.75 -1.01
CA GLU A 46 -8.46 4.78 -2.02
C GLU A 46 -9.06 4.19 -3.31
N ILE A 47 -8.57 3.04 -3.76
CA ILE A 47 -9.12 2.35 -4.95
C ILE A 47 -10.47 1.66 -4.68
N ALA A 48 -10.94 1.55 -3.43
CA ALA A 48 -12.22 0.93 -3.12
C ALA A 48 -13.40 1.65 -3.81
N SER A 49 -13.34 2.98 -3.91
CA SER A 49 -14.33 3.78 -4.65
C SER A 49 -14.34 3.47 -6.15
N VAL A 50 -13.17 3.22 -6.73
CA VAL A 50 -12.99 2.81 -8.13
C VAL A 50 -13.53 1.41 -8.34
N ARG A 51 -13.27 0.48 -7.41
CA ARG A 51 -13.84 -0.88 -7.43
C ARG A 51 -15.36 -0.86 -7.47
N THR A 52 -16.00 0.02 -6.68
CA THR A 52 -17.45 0.22 -6.74
C THR A 52 -17.88 0.76 -8.09
N GLY A 53 -17.17 1.74 -8.66
CA GLY A 53 -17.45 2.24 -10.01
C GLY A 53 -17.38 1.15 -11.08
N VAL A 54 -16.35 0.30 -11.06
CA VAL A 54 -16.20 -0.83 -11.98
C VAL A 54 -17.33 -1.85 -11.80
N ALA A 55 -17.72 -2.15 -10.57
CA ALA A 55 -18.84 -3.05 -10.28
C ALA A 55 -20.17 -2.50 -10.81
N LEU A 56 -20.39 -1.18 -10.76
CA LEU A 56 -21.58 -0.54 -11.32
C LEU A 56 -21.54 -0.58 -12.86
N CYS A 57 -20.42 -0.24 -13.48
CA CYS A 57 -20.25 -0.32 -14.93
C CYS A 57 -20.52 -1.74 -15.47
N TYR A 58 -20.03 -2.77 -14.77
CA TYR A 58 -20.33 -4.16 -15.13
C TYR A 58 -21.82 -4.50 -15.00
N GLN A 59 -22.50 -4.00 -13.95
CA GLN A 59 -23.93 -4.24 -13.77
C GLN A 59 -24.79 -3.57 -14.86
N GLU A 60 -24.36 -2.42 -15.38
CA GLU A 60 -25.07 -1.70 -16.44
C GLU A 60 -24.81 -2.29 -17.83
N THR A 61 -23.57 -2.69 -18.11
CA THR A 61 -23.14 -3.10 -19.46
C THR A 61 -23.05 -4.62 -19.64
N GLY A 62 -23.00 -5.39 -18.55
CA GLY A 62 -22.81 -6.84 -18.56
C GLY A 62 -21.39 -7.29 -18.95
N THR A 63 -20.45 -6.36 -19.13
CA THR A 63 -19.06 -6.64 -19.50
C THR A 63 -18.11 -5.72 -18.76
N PHE A 64 -16.84 -6.12 -18.61
CA PHE A 64 -15.80 -5.22 -18.09
C PHE A 64 -15.23 -4.31 -19.17
N THR A 65 -15.42 -4.67 -20.45
CA THR A 65 -14.90 -3.89 -21.58
C THR A 65 -15.48 -2.47 -21.58
N GLY A 66 -14.61 -1.46 -21.62
CA GLY A 66 -15.01 -0.06 -21.60
C GLY A 66 -15.24 0.52 -20.19
N CYS A 67 -15.20 -0.30 -19.13
CA CYS A 67 -15.15 0.17 -17.74
C CYS A 67 -13.76 0.76 -17.45
N THR A 68 -13.56 1.98 -17.92
CA THR A 68 -12.28 2.72 -17.90
C THR A 68 -12.40 3.97 -17.04
N ALA A 69 -11.28 4.43 -16.48
CA ALA A 69 -11.28 5.60 -15.61
C ALA A 69 -11.86 6.84 -16.33
N GLY A 70 -12.84 7.50 -15.71
CA GLY A 70 -13.52 8.66 -16.28
C GLY A 70 -14.64 8.34 -17.27
N ALA A 71 -14.93 7.06 -17.54
CA ALA A 71 -16.02 6.62 -18.39
C ALA A 71 -16.98 5.67 -17.63
N GLN A 72 -18.23 5.58 -18.09
CA GLN A 72 -19.23 4.64 -17.55
C GLN A 72 -19.37 4.70 -16.01
N GLY A 73 -19.30 5.91 -15.43
CA GLY A 73 -19.41 6.12 -13.99
C GLY A 73 -18.19 5.69 -13.15
N VAL A 74 -17.12 5.17 -13.77
CA VAL A 74 -15.88 4.83 -13.06
C VAL A 74 -15.11 6.11 -12.75
N PRO A 75 -14.85 6.44 -11.47
CA PRO A 75 -14.14 7.67 -11.12
C PRO A 75 -12.68 7.62 -11.57
N ASN A 76 -12.12 8.78 -11.89
CA ASN A 76 -10.70 8.89 -12.21
C ASN A 76 -9.86 8.73 -10.96
N LEU A 77 -8.70 8.08 -11.07
CA LEU A 77 -7.75 8.04 -9.97
C LEU A 77 -7.01 9.36 -9.85
N VAL A 78 -6.85 9.80 -8.61
CA VAL A 78 -6.13 11.03 -8.27
C VAL A 78 -4.80 10.64 -7.63
N THR A 79 -3.77 11.43 -7.89
CA THR A 79 -2.47 11.25 -7.24
C THR A 79 -2.57 11.70 -5.79
N THR A 80 -2.16 10.82 -4.88
CA THR A 80 -2.15 11.04 -3.43
C THR A 80 -0.80 10.59 -2.85
N LYS A 81 -0.64 10.65 -1.53
CA LYS A 81 0.53 10.07 -0.85
C LYS A 81 0.54 8.54 -0.91
N ASN A 82 -0.60 7.91 -1.20
CA ASN A 82 -0.74 6.46 -1.28
C ASN A 82 -0.81 5.97 -2.73
N ILE A 83 -1.15 6.84 -3.69
CA ILE A 83 -1.18 6.54 -5.13
C ILE A 83 -0.28 7.57 -5.85
N LEU A 84 0.91 7.17 -6.28
CA LEU A 84 1.97 8.12 -6.69
C LEU A 84 1.88 8.62 -8.14
N ALA A 85 1.27 7.86 -9.05
CA ALA A 85 1.36 8.13 -10.48
C ALA A 85 0.01 8.37 -11.19
N GLY A 86 -1.10 8.48 -10.46
CA GLY A 86 -2.44 8.49 -11.05
C GLY A 86 -2.72 7.16 -11.74
N GLY A 87 -3.39 6.26 -11.03
CA GLY A 87 -3.64 4.91 -11.54
C GLY A 87 -4.44 4.86 -12.84
N THR A 88 -4.39 3.74 -13.52
CA THR A 88 -5.19 3.46 -14.72
C THR A 88 -6.26 2.44 -14.41
N VAL A 89 -7.44 2.62 -15.01
CA VAL A 89 -8.46 1.57 -15.09
C VAL A 89 -8.72 1.29 -16.55
N VAL A 90 -8.46 0.05 -16.97
CA VAL A 90 -8.71 -0.40 -18.33
C VAL A 90 -9.47 -1.71 -18.27
N ASP A 91 -10.62 -1.74 -18.93
CA ASP A 91 -11.53 -2.90 -18.96
C ASP A 91 -11.76 -3.52 -17.56
N GLY A 92 -12.03 -2.65 -16.57
CA GLY A 92 -12.25 -3.03 -15.18
C GLY A 92 -10.98 -3.37 -14.37
N VAL A 93 -9.83 -3.57 -15.01
CA VAL A 93 -8.56 -3.83 -14.32
C VAL A 93 -7.99 -2.53 -13.78
N ILE A 94 -7.80 -2.46 -12.47
CA ILE A 94 -7.26 -1.29 -11.77
C ILE A 94 -5.77 -1.49 -11.55
N THR A 95 -4.94 -0.61 -12.11
CA THR A 95 -3.49 -0.64 -11.94
C THR A 95 -3.03 0.66 -11.29
N VAL A 96 -2.41 0.58 -10.11
CA VAL A 96 -1.91 1.75 -9.38
C VAL A 96 -0.48 1.53 -8.90
N SER A 97 0.35 2.58 -9.01
CA SER A 97 1.62 2.67 -8.30
C SER A 97 1.37 3.26 -6.93
N THR A 98 1.75 2.54 -5.88
CA THR A 98 1.46 2.90 -4.50
C THR A 98 2.58 3.72 -3.87
N GLY A 99 2.28 4.41 -2.77
CA GLY A 99 3.27 5.03 -1.89
C GLY A 99 4.06 4.01 -1.05
N ALA A 100 3.69 2.72 -1.09
CA ALA A 100 4.45 1.66 -0.47
C ALA A 100 5.69 1.36 -1.31
N THR A 101 6.80 0.98 -0.65
CA THR A 101 8.07 0.77 -1.35
C THR A 101 8.76 -0.50 -0.90
N THR A 102 9.54 -1.11 -1.79
CA THR A 102 10.51 -2.16 -1.45
C THR A 102 11.59 -1.60 -0.51
N SER A 103 12.45 -2.47 0.03
CA SER A 103 13.63 -2.04 0.81
C SER A 103 14.55 -1.10 0.03
N ASN A 104 14.52 -1.17 -1.30
CA ASN A 104 15.35 -0.37 -2.20
C ASN A 104 14.67 0.93 -2.65
N GLY A 105 13.48 1.24 -2.11
CA GLY A 105 12.72 2.46 -2.42
C GLY A 105 11.88 2.40 -3.69
N THR A 106 11.78 1.24 -4.34
CA THR A 106 10.92 1.06 -5.54
C THR A 106 9.47 0.98 -5.13
N ALA A 107 8.59 1.76 -5.77
CA ALA A 107 7.15 1.75 -5.48
C ALA A 107 6.52 0.38 -5.77
N LEU A 108 5.73 -0.13 -4.83
CA LEU A 108 4.92 -1.32 -5.04
C LEU A 108 3.69 -0.98 -5.88
N THR A 109 3.24 -1.94 -6.67
CA THR A 109 2.10 -1.81 -7.58
C THR A 109 0.95 -2.67 -7.11
N ILE A 110 -0.27 -2.16 -7.17
CA ILE A 110 -1.50 -2.94 -7.05
C ILE A 110 -2.04 -3.13 -8.47
N VAL A 111 -2.35 -4.38 -8.81
CA VAL A 111 -3.01 -4.75 -10.07
C VAL A 111 -4.23 -5.59 -9.70
N ASP A 112 -5.38 -4.93 -9.56
CA ASP A 112 -6.62 -5.58 -9.18
C ASP A 112 -7.43 -5.97 -10.41
N THR A 113 -7.63 -7.27 -10.58
CA THR A 113 -8.43 -7.83 -11.66
C THR A 113 -9.80 -8.25 -11.10
N PRO A 114 -10.91 -7.71 -11.63
CA PRO A 114 -12.25 -8.13 -11.21
C PRO A 114 -12.62 -9.47 -11.85
N SER A 115 -13.41 -10.25 -11.12
CA SER A 115 -14.00 -11.50 -11.58
C SER A 115 -15.43 -11.58 -11.07
N PHE A 116 -16.38 -11.83 -11.98
CA PHE A 116 -17.77 -12.07 -11.65
C PHE A 116 -18.21 -13.43 -12.19
N THR A 117 -18.49 -14.35 -11.28
CA THR A 117 -19.02 -15.67 -11.63
C THR A 117 -20.54 -15.65 -11.47
N ALA A 118 -21.27 -16.06 -12.51
CA ALA A 118 -22.73 -16.15 -12.45
C ALA A 118 -23.17 -17.00 -11.24
N GLY A 119 -24.03 -16.43 -10.39
CA GLY A 119 -24.48 -17.05 -9.13
C GLY A 119 -23.77 -16.55 -7.88
N ASN A 120 -22.66 -15.80 -7.99
CA ASN A 120 -22.11 -15.06 -6.85
C ASN A 120 -22.88 -13.76 -6.63
N ALA A 121 -23.18 -13.47 -5.36
CA ALA A 121 -23.82 -12.21 -4.96
C ALA A 121 -22.85 -11.01 -5.01
N THR A 122 -21.55 -11.25 -5.05
CA THR A 122 -20.50 -10.23 -5.01
C THR A 122 -19.44 -10.46 -6.08
N MET A 123 -18.88 -9.36 -6.56
CA MET A 123 -17.71 -9.38 -7.43
C MET A 123 -16.46 -9.70 -6.61
N THR A 124 -15.64 -10.61 -7.12
CA THR A 124 -14.36 -11.00 -6.54
C THR A 124 -13.23 -10.21 -7.19
N TRP A 125 -12.15 -10.00 -6.45
CA TRP A 125 -10.97 -9.28 -6.92
C TRP A 125 -9.74 -10.14 -6.68
N LEU A 126 -8.78 -10.06 -7.60
CA LEU A 126 -7.46 -10.67 -7.45
C LEU A 126 -6.40 -9.60 -7.65
N ASN A 127 -5.57 -9.40 -6.63
CA ASN A 127 -4.39 -8.55 -6.71
C ASN A 127 -3.20 -9.37 -7.19
N SER A 128 -2.69 -9.06 -8.38
CA SER A 128 -1.49 -9.67 -8.98
C SER A 128 -0.29 -8.71 -8.99
N GLY A 129 -0.37 -7.61 -8.24
CA GLY A 129 0.66 -6.58 -8.18
C GLY A 129 1.81 -6.95 -7.24
N THR A 130 2.88 -6.15 -7.30
CA THR A 130 4.03 -6.29 -6.40
C THR A 130 3.70 -5.89 -4.95
N SER A 131 2.51 -5.32 -4.70
CA SER A 131 1.98 -5.08 -3.36
C SER A 131 1.69 -6.36 -2.57
N CYS A 132 1.61 -7.52 -3.22
CA CYS A 132 1.52 -8.83 -2.58
C CYS A 132 2.88 -9.27 -2.04
N ASP A 133 3.39 -8.51 -1.07
CA ASP A 133 4.68 -8.71 -0.41
C ASP A 133 4.45 -8.95 1.09
N ALA A 134 4.83 -10.15 1.56
CA ALA A 134 4.63 -10.57 2.94
C ALA A 134 5.35 -9.69 3.99
N THR A 135 6.37 -8.93 3.57
CA THR A 135 7.22 -8.12 4.44
C THR A 135 6.77 -6.66 4.46
N ARG A 136 6.49 -6.08 3.29
CA ARG A 136 6.31 -4.63 3.10
C ARG A 136 4.98 -4.25 2.43
N GLY A 137 4.18 -5.21 2.02
CA GLY A 137 2.85 -5.03 1.44
C GLY A 137 1.79 -5.90 2.12
N PHE A 138 0.86 -6.42 1.33
CA PHE A 138 -0.14 -7.38 1.78
C PHE A 138 0.45 -8.78 1.86
N LYS A 139 0.10 -9.51 2.91
CA LYS A 139 0.45 -10.92 3.02
C LYS A 139 -0.33 -11.73 1.99
N PRO A 140 0.22 -12.85 1.51
CA PRO A 140 -0.55 -13.84 0.75
C PRO A 140 -1.86 -14.18 1.49
N GLY A 141 -2.97 -14.20 0.76
CA GLY A 141 -4.31 -14.39 1.32
C GLY A 141 -4.95 -13.16 2.00
N ALA A 142 -4.30 -11.99 1.98
CA ALA A 142 -4.86 -10.72 2.47
C ALA A 142 -4.84 -9.65 1.36
N GLY A 143 -5.75 -8.68 1.41
CA GLY A 143 -5.80 -7.58 0.44
C GLY A 143 -5.97 -8.07 -1.01
N ASP A 144 -6.75 -9.14 -1.19
CA ASP A 144 -7.00 -9.80 -2.47
C ASP A 144 -5.78 -10.43 -3.14
N CYS A 145 -4.65 -10.52 -2.44
CA CYS A 145 -3.51 -11.30 -2.87
C CYS A 145 -3.83 -12.78 -2.85
N ALA A 146 -3.38 -13.50 -3.89
CA ALA A 146 -3.43 -14.95 -3.91
C ALA A 146 -2.79 -15.55 -2.64
N PRO A 147 -3.32 -16.68 -2.13
CA PRO A 147 -2.74 -17.40 -1.00
C PRO A 147 -1.33 -17.95 -1.31
#